data_AF-A0A9P8AEK7-F1
#
_entry.id   AF-A0A9P8AEK7-F1
#
_cell.length_a   1.000
_cell.length_b   1.000
_cell.length_c   1.000
_cell.angle_alpha   90.00
_cell.angle_beta   90.00
_cell.angle_gamma   90.00
#
_symmetry.space_group_name_H-M   'P 1'
#
loop_
_entity.id
_entity.type
_entity.pdbx_description
1 polymer ?
#
loop_
_entity_poly.entity_id
_entity_poly.type
_entity_poly.pdbx_seq_one_letter_code
_entity_poly.pdbx_strand_id
1 'polypeptide(L)'
;MSTSTTSMDSSVAAEIEKFRTDVAKNAEDIIFKTFPAKILELNKRIATFSSNDSSTPFHPSHAKAHTDVNVYPPLCENGGNGPPSKKRKTTDSTSDQGESSDFQNGALYTPLVKANQHTRTLHESVKKECEQLAGLIDQVKLWVTLTMPRIEE
;
A
#
# COMPACT_ATOMS: atom_id res chain seq x y z
N MET A 1 29.55 43.14 11.80
CA MET A 1 28.42 42.42 11.18
C MET A 1 27.38 42.21 12.27
N SER A 2 26.35 43.05 12.30
CA SER A 2 25.34 43.03 13.36
C SER A 2 24.34 41.91 13.07
N THR A 3 24.30 40.90 13.93
CA THR A 3 23.23 39.91 13.94
C THR A 3 21.98 40.58 14.47
N SER A 4 21.08 41.00 13.58
CA SER A 4 19.74 41.45 13.97
C SER A 4 19.06 40.32 14.74
N THR A 5 18.98 40.46 16.06
CA THR A 5 18.12 39.64 16.91
C THR A 5 16.68 40.06 16.67
N THR A 6 16.06 39.44 15.69
CA THR A 6 14.60 39.53 15.51
C THR A 6 13.96 38.90 16.75
N SER A 7 13.53 39.73 17.70
CA SER A 7 12.79 39.29 18.87
C SER A 7 11.50 38.63 18.41
N MET A 8 11.35 37.35 18.72
CA MET A 8 10.12 36.63 18.47
C MET A 8 9.00 37.22 19.35
N ASP A 9 7.78 37.31 18.81
CA ASP A 9 6.62 37.75 19.58
C ASP A 9 6.36 36.79 20.75
N SER A 10 6.05 37.35 21.93
CA SER A 10 5.89 36.58 23.16
C SER A 10 4.75 35.54 23.09
N SER A 11 3.69 35.83 22.33
CA SER A 11 2.57 34.90 22.16
C SER A 11 3.00 33.70 21.32
N VAL A 12 3.73 33.96 20.23
CA VAL A 12 4.22 32.90 19.33
C VAL A 12 5.28 32.05 20.05
N ALA A 13 6.14 32.66 20.87
CA ALA A 13 7.13 31.93 21.67
C ALA A 13 6.47 30.96 22.67
N ALA A 14 5.39 31.40 23.34
CA ALA A 14 4.62 30.56 24.24
C ALA A 14 3.94 29.38 23.51
N GLU A 15 3.44 29.61 22.30
CA GLU A 15 2.82 28.57 21.48
C GLU A 15 3.84 27.51 21.03
N ILE A 16 5.07 27.92 20.66
CA ILE A 16 6.14 26.98 20.33
C ILE A 16 6.55 26.15 21.55
N GLU A 17 6.65 26.73 22.74
CA GLU A 17 6.98 25.95 23.95
C GLU A 17 5.86 24.98 24.34
N LYS A 18 4.60 25.37 24.17
CA LYS A 18 3.48 24.46 24.33
C LYS A 18 3.59 23.28 23.34
N PHE A 19 3.86 23.57 22.07
CA PHE A 19 4.05 22.54 21.05
C PHE A 19 5.20 21.59 21.41
N ARG A 20 6.34 22.10 21.87
CA ARG A 20 7.48 21.28 22.33
C ARG A 20 7.10 20.36 23.48
N THR A 21 6.38 20.90 24.46
CA THR A 21 5.91 20.15 25.62
C THR A 21 4.93 19.03 25.20
N ASP A 22 4.01 19.34 24.29
CA ASP A 22 3.03 18.37 23.76
C ASP A 22 3.74 17.26 22.97
N VAL A 23 4.72 17.60 22.13
CA VAL A 23 5.55 16.63 21.40
C VAL A 23 6.34 15.73 22.35
N ALA A 24 6.94 16.29 23.40
CA ALA A 24 7.68 15.51 24.40
C ALA A 24 6.77 14.53 25.15
N LYS A 25 5.62 15.01 25.63
CA LYS A 25 4.63 14.16 26.30
C LYS A 25 4.14 13.02 25.41
N ASN A 26 3.86 13.30 24.14
CA ASN A 26 3.43 12.29 23.19
C ASN A 26 4.54 11.27 22.92
N ALA A 27 5.79 11.72 22.74
CA ALA A 27 6.92 10.82 22.52
C ALA A 27 7.16 9.88 23.72
N GLU A 28 7.06 10.40 24.94
CA GLU A 28 7.14 9.59 26.17
C GLU A 28 6.05 8.51 26.21
N ASP A 29 4.80 8.88 25.90
CA ASP A 29 3.69 7.92 25.86
C ASP A 29 3.91 6.83 24.80
N ILE A 30 4.46 7.22 23.65
CA ILE A 30 4.79 6.28 22.57
C ILE A 30 5.87 5.30 23.03
N ILE A 31 6.98 5.80 23.58
CA ILE A 31 8.14 4.98 23.96
C ILE A 31 7.82 4.06 25.14
N PHE A 32 7.13 4.56 26.16
CA PHE A 32 6.93 3.81 27.40
C PHE A 32 5.64 2.99 27.44
N LYS A 33 4.65 3.32 26.61
CA LYS A 33 3.38 2.57 26.58
C LYS A 33 3.11 1.93 25.24
N THR A 34 3.13 2.73 24.16
CA THR A 34 2.69 2.26 22.84
C THR A 34 3.62 1.22 22.26
N PHE A 35 4.94 1.47 22.23
CA PHE A 35 5.91 0.53 21.68
C PHE A 35 5.97 -0.79 22.45
N PRO A 36 6.09 -0.83 23.79
CA PRO A 36 6.05 -2.08 24.53
C PRO A 36 4.76 -2.87 24.29
N ALA A 37 3.60 -2.20 24.30
CA ALA A 37 2.32 -2.85 24.02
C ALA A 37 2.27 -3.45 22.61
N LYS A 38 2.74 -2.70 21.60
CA LYS A 38 2.77 -3.16 20.20
C LYS A 38 3.74 -4.33 19.98
N ILE A 39 4.90 -4.32 20.63
CA ILE A 39 5.85 -5.43 20.56
C ILE A 39 5.19 -6.72 21.08
N LEU A 40 4.52 -6.67 22.23
CA LEU A 40 3.85 -7.84 22.80
C LEU A 40 2.68 -8.32 21.93
N GLU A 41 1.87 -7.38 21.41
CA GLU A 41 0.76 -7.69 20.52
C GLU A 41 1.23 -8.40 19.24
N LEU A 42 2.22 -7.84 18.55
CA LEU A 42 2.73 -8.38 17.29
C LEU A 42 3.46 -9.70 17.50
N ASN A 43 4.23 -9.86 18.58
CA ASN A 43 4.86 -11.13 18.94
C ASN A 43 3.83 -12.23 19.18
N LYS A 44 2.71 -11.91 19.86
CA LYS A 44 1.62 -12.87 20.04
C LYS A 44 1.03 -13.30 18.69
N ARG A 45 0.81 -12.35 17.77
CA ARG A 45 0.33 -12.67 16.41
C ARG A 45 1.33 -13.55 15.66
N ILE A 46 2.62 -13.24 15.70
CA ILE A 46 3.67 -14.06 15.06
C ILE A 46 3.70 -15.49 15.63
N ALA A 47 3.58 -15.64 16.95
CA ALA A 47 3.55 -16.96 17.58
C ALA A 47 2.38 -17.81 17.07
N THR A 48 1.22 -17.20 16.75
CA THR A 48 0.11 -17.93 16.12
C THR A 48 0.44 -18.39 14.69
N PHE A 49 1.33 -17.71 13.96
CA PHE A 49 1.73 -18.18 12.63
C PHE A 49 2.64 -19.42 12.73
N SER A 50 3.52 -19.43 13.73
CA SER A 50 4.48 -20.51 13.93
C SER A 50 3.85 -21.82 14.43
N SER A 51 2.65 -21.79 14.99
CA SER A 51 1.98 -22.98 15.54
C SER A 51 1.40 -23.92 14.48
N ASN A 52 1.55 -23.61 13.18
CA ASN A 52 1.00 -24.38 12.04
C ASN A 52 -0.49 -24.73 12.20
N ASP A 53 -1.21 -23.89 12.94
CA ASP A 53 -2.63 -24.07 13.20
C ASP A 53 -3.43 -23.57 11.99
N SER A 54 -4.21 -24.47 11.41
CA SER A 54 -5.10 -24.19 10.27
C SER A 54 -6.22 -23.18 10.57
N SER A 55 -6.45 -22.84 11.84
CA SER A 55 -7.35 -21.76 12.25
C SER A 55 -6.75 -20.37 12.02
N THR A 56 -5.44 -20.28 11.82
CA THR A 56 -4.72 -19.02 11.72
C THR A 56 -4.86 -18.45 10.32
N PRO A 57 -5.11 -17.13 10.17
CA PRO A 57 -5.38 -16.55 8.85
C PRO A 57 -4.16 -16.57 7.91
N PHE A 58 -2.97 -16.88 8.42
CA PHE A 58 -1.74 -16.96 7.63
C PHE A 58 -1.37 -18.40 7.25
N HIS A 59 -2.19 -19.39 7.61
CA HIS A 59 -1.92 -20.78 7.28
C HIS A 59 -1.99 -21.02 5.76
N PRO A 60 -1.01 -21.73 5.15
CA PRO A 60 -0.95 -21.93 3.69
C PRO A 60 -2.16 -22.65 3.07
N SER A 61 -2.95 -23.39 3.87
CA SER A 61 -4.18 -24.05 3.37
C SER A 61 -5.20 -23.05 2.81
N HIS A 62 -5.21 -21.80 3.31
CA HIS A 62 -6.13 -20.76 2.82
C HIS A 62 -5.85 -20.36 1.37
N ALA A 63 -4.62 -20.56 0.88
CA ALA A 63 -4.29 -20.28 -0.52
C ALA A 63 -5.13 -21.11 -1.49
N LYS A 64 -5.38 -22.40 -1.18
CA LYS A 64 -6.21 -23.27 -2.02
C LYS A 64 -7.69 -22.93 -1.91
N ALA A 65 -8.15 -22.49 -0.73
CA ALA A 65 -9.56 -22.19 -0.49
C ALA A 65 -10.02 -20.86 -1.09
N HIS A 66 -9.13 -19.86 -1.16
CA HIS A 66 -9.48 -18.49 -1.54
C HIS A 66 -8.90 -18.02 -2.89
N THR A 67 -8.15 -18.89 -3.60
CA THR A 67 -7.68 -18.59 -4.96
C THR A 67 -8.69 -19.09 -5.98
N ASP A 68 -9.19 -18.18 -6.78
CA ASP A 68 -10.01 -18.52 -7.95
C ASP A 68 -9.10 -18.90 -9.11
N VAL A 69 -9.17 -20.17 -9.53
CA VAL A 69 -8.36 -20.72 -10.63
C VAL A 69 -9.05 -20.51 -11.99
N ASN A 70 -10.28 -19.99 -12.01
CA ASN A 70 -11.01 -19.81 -13.24
C ASN A 70 -10.48 -18.63 -14.05
N VAL A 71 -10.35 -18.88 -15.36
CA VAL A 71 -10.09 -17.86 -16.35
C VAL A 71 -11.42 -17.31 -16.84
N TYR A 72 -11.66 -16.02 -16.61
CA TYR A 72 -12.90 -15.37 -17.01
C TYR A 72 -12.77 -14.76 -18.40
N PRO A 73 -13.82 -14.87 -19.24
CA PRO A 73 -13.89 -14.10 -20.46
C PRO A 73 -13.93 -12.61 -20.09
N PRO A 74 -13.31 -11.75 -20.91
CA PRO A 74 -13.38 -10.31 -20.71
C PRO A 74 -14.84 -9.85 -20.69
N LEU A 75 -15.15 -8.93 -19.77
CA LEU A 75 -16.44 -8.28 -19.68
C LEU A 75 -16.66 -7.48 -20.98
N CYS A 76 -17.41 -8.06 -21.93
CA CYS A 76 -18.01 -7.28 -23.00
C CYS A 76 -19.08 -6.40 -22.36
N GLU A 77 -18.72 -5.16 -21.97
CA GLU A 77 -19.71 -4.13 -21.69
C GLU A 77 -20.53 -3.89 -22.97
N ASN A 78 -21.77 -4.38 -22.95
CA ASN A 78 -22.92 -4.00 -23.77
C ASN A 78 -22.69 -3.37 -25.16
N GLY A 79 -23.12 -4.10 -26.20
CA GLY A 79 -24.19 -3.59 -27.09
C GLY A 79 -23.92 -2.35 -27.95
N GLY A 80 -22.66 -1.99 -28.22
CA GLY A 80 -22.32 -0.89 -29.13
C GLY A 80 -22.07 -1.38 -30.54
N ASN A 81 -22.96 -1.02 -31.47
CA ASN A 81 -22.73 -1.00 -32.92
C ASN A 81 -21.38 -0.31 -33.25
N GLY A 82 -20.29 -1.06 -33.26
CA GLY A 82 -19.06 -0.64 -33.93
C GLY A 82 -19.26 -0.83 -35.43
N PRO A 83 -19.06 0.20 -36.28
CA PRO A 83 -19.40 0.12 -37.68
C PRO A 83 -18.63 -1.05 -38.32
N PRO A 84 -19.26 -1.85 -39.20
CA PRO A 84 -18.56 -2.94 -39.87
C PRO A 84 -17.38 -2.31 -40.61
N SER A 85 -16.16 -2.68 -40.22
CA SER A 85 -14.93 -2.27 -40.87
C SER A 85 -15.09 -2.55 -42.35
N LYS A 86 -15.22 -1.47 -43.12
CA LYS A 86 -15.53 -1.46 -44.55
C LYS A 86 -14.45 -2.27 -45.25
N LYS A 87 -14.70 -3.56 -45.53
CA LYS A 87 -13.82 -4.39 -46.36
C LYS A 87 -13.71 -3.69 -47.71
N ARG A 88 -12.55 -3.12 -48.00
CA ARG A 88 -12.21 -2.60 -49.33
C ARG A 88 -12.26 -3.77 -50.29
N LYS A 89 -13.26 -3.80 -51.19
CA LYS A 89 -13.37 -4.78 -52.27
C LYS A 89 -12.22 -4.56 -53.23
N THR A 90 -11.21 -5.42 -53.18
CA THR A 90 -10.28 -5.64 -54.30
C THR A 90 -10.72 -6.92 -55.00
N THR A 91 -11.26 -6.75 -56.21
CA THR A 91 -11.39 -7.81 -57.21
C THR A 91 -9.99 -8.20 -57.67
N ASP A 92 -9.53 -9.41 -57.36
CA ASP A 92 -9.46 -10.50 -58.33
C ASP A 92 -8.89 -11.78 -57.68
N SER A 93 -9.07 -12.86 -58.39
CA SER A 93 -9.22 -14.25 -57.98
C SER A 93 -7.92 -14.95 -57.57
N THR A 94 -7.98 -15.81 -56.55
CA THR A 94 -7.60 -17.25 -56.57
C THR A 94 -7.38 -17.74 -55.15
N SER A 95 -8.11 -18.79 -54.80
CA SER A 95 -8.08 -19.54 -53.55
C SER A 95 -6.74 -20.23 -53.33
N ASP A 96 -6.11 -19.98 -52.19
CA ASP A 96 -5.28 -20.96 -51.48
C ASP A 96 -5.37 -20.72 -49.97
N GLN A 97 -5.41 -21.82 -49.22
CA GLN A 97 -5.68 -21.88 -47.78
C GLN A 97 -4.73 -20.98 -46.98
N GLY A 98 -5.33 -20.05 -46.23
CA GLY A 98 -4.63 -19.13 -45.36
C GLY A 98 -4.04 -19.84 -44.14
N GLU A 99 -2.75 -20.21 -44.24
CA GLU A 99 -1.86 -20.14 -43.09
C GLU A 99 -1.44 -18.67 -42.93
N SER A 100 -2.12 -17.93 -42.06
CA SER A 100 -1.67 -16.59 -41.68
C SER A 100 -2.13 -16.24 -40.26
N SER A 101 -1.27 -16.60 -39.30
CA SER A 101 -0.75 -15.68 -38.29
C SER A 101 -1.74 -14.71 -37.63
N ASP A 102 -2.57 -15.19 -36.71
CA ASP A 102 -3.24 -14.33 -35.72
C ASP A 102 -2.40 -14.23 -34.43
N PHE A 103 -1.19 -13.66 -34.58
CA PHE A 103 -0.35 -13.20 -33.47
C PHE A 103 0.10 -11.74 -33.70
N GLN A 104 -0.61 -10.97 -34.53
CA GLN A 104 -0.21 -9.60 -34.91
C GLN A 104 -1.33 -8.54 -34.95
N ASN A 105 -2.48 -8.78 -34.31
CA ASN A 105 -3.39 -7.70 -33.92
C ASN A 105 -3.51 -7.73 -32.40
N GLY A 106 -3.03 -6.66 -31.74
CA GLY A 106 -2.84 -6.58 -30.29
C GLY A 106 -3.96 -7.25 -29.50
N ALA A 107 -3.57 -8.14 -28.58
CA ALA A 107 -4.45 -8.96 -27.77
C ALA A 107 -5.62 -8.14 -27.19
N LEU A 108 -6.74 -8.11 -27.91
CA LEU A 108 -7.90 -7.30 -27.54
C LEU A 108 -8.62 -7.89 -26.32
N TYR A 109 -8.27 -9.11 -25.92
CA TYR A 109 -8.97 -9.85 -24.88
C TYR A 109 -8.01 -10.77 -24.12
N THR A 110 -7.22 -10.19 -23.21
CA THR A 110 -6.45 -10.99 -22.26
C THR A 110 -7.40 -11.72 -21.30
N PRO A 111 -7.26 -13.04 -21.11
CA PRO A 111 -8.01 -13.78 -20.10
C PRO A 111 -7.88 -13.13 -18.71
N LEU A 112 -9.00 -12.89 -18.02
CA LEU A 112 -9.01 -12.23 -16.71
C LEU A 112 -8.96 -13.26 -15.59
N VAL A 113 -7.99 -13.13 -14.68
CA VAL A 113 -7.90 -13.92 -13.45
C VAL A 113 -8.19 -12.99 -12.26
N LYS A 114 -9.00 -13.44 -11.31
CA LYS A 114 -9.34 -12.65 -10.12
C LYS A 114 -8.21 -12.67 -9.11
N ALA A 115 -8.01 -11.54 -8.43
CA ALA A 115 -7.08 -11.46 -7.31
C ALA A 115 -7.57 -12.31 -6.12
N ASN A 116 -6.63 -12.91 -5.38
CA ASN A 116 -6.93 -13.60 -4.14
C ASN A 116 -7.38 -12.59 -3.07
N GLN A 117 -8.65 -12.67 -2.67
CA GLN A 117 -9.23 -11.73 -1.72
C GLN A 117 -8.70 -11.92 -0.29
N HIS A 118 -8.37 -13.15 0.09
CA HIS A 118 -7.78 -13.45 1.40
C HIS A 118 -6.43 -12.76 1.58
N THR A 119 -5.55 -12.86 0.57
CA THR A 119 -4.26 -12.17 0.58
C THR A 119 -4.42 -10.65 0.61
N ARG A 120 -5.43 -10.09 -0.06
CA ARG A 120 -5.72 -8.64 0.03
C ARG A 120 -6.03 -8.21 1.46
N THR A 121 -6.92 -8.92 2.14
CA THR A 121 -7.26 -8.63 3.55
C THR A 121 -6.05 -8.72 4.47
N LEU A 122 -5.19 -9.74 4.28
CA LEU A 122 -3.94 -9.87 5.04
C LEU A 122 -3.00 -8.69 4.79
N HIS A 123 -2.83 -8.30 3.52
CA HIS A 123 -2.01 -7.16 3.13
C HIS A 123 -2.52 -5.84 3.74
N GLU A 124 -3.84 -5.63 3.77
CA GLU A 124 -4.45 -4.46 4.42
C GLU A 124 -4.12 -4.41 5.92
N SER A 125 -4.19 -5.56 6.61
CA SER A 125 -3.81 -5.64 8.02
C SER A 125 -2.34 -5.30 8.23
N VAL A 126 -1.42 -5.81 7.40
CA VAL A 126 0.02 -5.50 7.51
C VAL A 126 0.28 -4.03 7.21
N LYS A 127 -0.33 -3.50 6.15
CA LYS A 127 -0.21 -2.09 5.74
C LYS A 127 -0.60 -1.14 6.87
N LYS A 128 -1.72 -1.44 7.56
CA LYS A 128 -2.18 -0.65 8.71
C LYS A 128 -1.15 -0.59 9.84
N GLU A 129 -0.52 -1.71 10.18
CA GLU A 129 0.51 -1.74 11.23
C GLU A 129 1.77 -0.97 10.78
N CYS A 130 2.16 -1.04 9.49
CA CYS A 130 3.27 -0.27 8.94
C CYS A 130 3.00 1.24 8.95
N GLU A 131 1.79 1.66 8.55
CA GLU A 131 1.38 3.07 8.59
C GLU A 131 1.37 3.62 10.01
N GLN A 132 0.85 2.83 10.97
CA GLN A 132 0.90 3.19 12.39
C GLN A 132 2.35 3.32 12.87
N LEU A 133 3.24 2.38 12.53
CA LEU A 133 4.65 2.42 12.91
C LEU A 133 5.35 3.68 12.36
N ALA A 134 5.12 4.00 11.08
CA ALA A 134 5.70 5.20 10.47
C ALA A 134 5.29 6.47 11.22
N GLY A 135 3.99 6.62 11.50
CA GLY A 135 3.48 7.78 12.24
C GLY A 135 4.07 7.90 13.66
N LEU A 136 4.19 6.79 14.38
CA LEU A 136 4.77 6.78 15.73
C LEU A 136 6.27 7.13 15.71
N ILE A 137 7.03 6.57 14.75
CA ILE A 137 8.46 6.87 14.60
C ILE A 137 8.66 8.34 14.24
N ASP A 138 7.86 8.90 13.33
CA ASP A 138 7.98 10.30 12.94
C ASP A 138 7.74 11.26 14.12
N GLN A 139 6.79 10.94 15.00
CA GLN A 139 6.56 11.72 16.22
C GLN A 139 7.74 11.67 17.19
N VAL A 140 8.32 10.48 17.41
CA VAL A 140 9.50 10.32 18.26
C VAL A 140 10.72 10.99 17.63
N LYS A 141 10.90 10.88 16.31
CA LYS A 141 11.96 11.54 15.55
C LYS A 141 11.87 13.06 15.65
N LEU A 142 10.66 13.61 15.54
CA LEU A 142 10.42 15.04 15.75
C LEU A 142 10.86 15.47 17.15
N TRP A 143 10.47 14.73 18.18
CA TRP A 143 10.89 15.00 19.55
C TRP A 143 12.42 15.00 19.72
N VAL A 144 13.11 13.97 19.20
CA VAL A 144 14.58 13.90 19.22
C VAL A 144 15.21 15.09 18.49
N THR A 145 14.63 15.49 17.36
CA THR A 145 15.13 16.64 16.57
C THR A 145 14.96 17.96 17.34
N LEU A 146 13.84 18.14 18.04
CA LEU A 146 13.57 19.35 18.83
C LEU A 146 14.40 19.43 20.12
N THR A 147 14.84 18.29 20.63
CA THR A 147 15.66 18.19 21.85
C THR A 147 17.16 18.25 21.57
N MET A 148 17.59 18.31 20.30
CA MET A 148 19.00 18.46 19.97
C MET A 148 19.55 19.79 20.53
N PRO A 149 20.66 19.75 21.29
CA PRO A 149 21.31 20.95 21.79
C PRO A 149 21.98 21.73 20.65
N ARG A 150 22.33 22.99 20.93
CA ARG A 150 23.11 23.81 19.99
C ARG A 150 24.49 23.18 19.79
N ILE A 151 25.01 23.28 18.58
CA ILE A 151 26.36 22.83 18.25
C ILE A 151 27.34 23.80 18.92
N GLU A 152 28.23 23.27 19.73
CA GLU A 152 29.38 23.99 20.30
C GLU A 152 30.58 23.80 19.36
N GLU A 153 31.39 24.85 19.12
CA GLU A 153 32.60 24.78 18.26
C GLU A 153 33.80 24.16 18.98
#